data_AF-A0A377D6V3-F1
#
_entry.id   AF-A0A377D6V3-F1
#
_cell.length_a   1.000
_cell.length_b   1.000
_cell.length_c   1.000
_cell.angle_alpha   90.00
_cell.angle_beta   90.00
_cell.angle_gamma   90.00
#
_symmetry.space_group_name_H-M   'P 1'
#
loop_
_entity.id
_entity.type
_entity.pdbx_description
1 polymer ?
#
loop_
_entity_poly.entity_id
_entity_poly.type
_entity_poly.pdbx_seq_one_letter_code
_entity_poly.pdbx_strand_id
1 'polypeptide(L)' 'MSGKSVRILEAECCADHIHMLVEIPPKMSVSGFMGYLKGKSSLMLYEQ' A
#
# COMPACT_ATOMS: atom_id res chain seq x y z
N MET A 1 -2.29 4.58 12.13
CA MET A 1 -1.05 3.98 11.57
C MET A 1 0.16 4.87 11.91
N SER A 2 0.54 4.99 13.18
CA SER A 2 1.54 5.99 13.63
C SER A 2 3.01 5.52 13.60
N GLY A 3 3.33 4.39 12.97
CA GLY A 3 4.67 3.77 13.10
C GLY A 3 5.16 2.97 11.90
N LYS A 4 4.58 3.15 10.70
CA LYS A 4 5.09 2.55 9.46
C LYS A 4 5.31 3.69 8.47
N SER A 5 6.53 4.20 8.41
CA SER A 5 6.88 5.46 7.73
C SER A 5 6.92 5.34 6.20
N VAL A 6 5.95 4.67 5.58
CA VAL A 6 5.74 4.74 4.13
C VAL A 6 4.88 5.97 3.85
N ARG A 7 5.42 6.92 3.08
CA ARG A 7 4.71 8.13 2.69
C ARG A 7 4.13 7.92 1.29
N ILE A 8 2.83 8.17 1.13
CA ILE A 8 2.21 8.20 -0.19
C ILE A 8 2.45 9.60 -0.76
N LEU A 9 3.09 9.66 -1.91
CA LEU A 9 3.35 10.90 -2.64
C LEU A 9 2.19 11.16 -3.61
N GLU A 10 1.79 10.13 -4.37
CA GLU A 10 0.68 10.19 -5.32
C GLU A 10 -0.05 8.83 -5.36
N ALA A 11 -1.34 8.85 -5.69
CA ALA A 11 -2.13 7.66 -5.92
C ALA A 11 -3.25 7.93 -6.93
N GLU A 12 -3.45 7.02 -7.86
CA GLU A 12 -4.50 7.06 -8.88
C GLU A 12 -5.22 5.71 -8.94
N CYS A 13 -6.54 5.76 -8.93
CA CYS A 13 -7.39 4.57 -9.08
C CYS A 13 -7.93 4.51 -10.51
N CYS A 14 -7.50 3.50 -11.25
CA CYS A 14 -8.01 3.16 -12.57
C CYS A 14 -9.11 2.10 -12.47
N ALA A 15 -9.79 1.79 -13.58
CA ALA A 15 -10.91 0.85 -13.57
C ALA A 15 -10.51 -0.59 -13.15
N ASP A 16 -9.29 -1.01 -13.46
CA ASP A 16 -8.79 -2.38 -13.26
C ASP A 16 -7.46 -2.46 -12.48
N HIS A 17 -6.85 -1.32 -12.14
CA HIS A 17 -5.59 -1.26 -11.40
C HIS A 17 -5.45 0.06 -10.60
N ILE A 18 -4.45 0.11 -9.73
CA ILE A 18 -4.12 1.30 -8.93
C ILE A 18 -2.65 1.64 -9.16
N HIS A 19 -2.37 2.89 -9.50
CA HIS A 19 -1.01 3.45 -9.49
C HIS A 19 -0.74 4.12 -8.16
N MET A 20 0.44 3.87 -7.57
CA MET A 20 0.86 4.50 -6.33
C MET A 20 2.33 4.89 -6.42
N LEU A 21 2.62 6.15 -6.12
CA LEU A 21 3.97 6.64 -5.90
C LEU A 21 4.20 6.74 -4.39
N VAL A 22 5.15 5.95 -3.88
CA VAL A 22 5.40 5.83 -2.44
C VAL A 22 6.88 5.99 -2.12
N GLU A 23 7.16 6.71 -1.05
CA GLU A 23 8.48 6.78 -0.42
C GLU A 23 8.53 5.71 0.68
N ILE A 24 9.42 4.73 0.53
CA ILE A 24 9.60 3.60 1.46
C ILE A 24 10.95 3.74 2.17
N PRO A 25 11.00 3.62 3.52
CA PRO A 25 12.27 3.64 4.24
C PRO A 25 13.20 2.51 3.77
N PRO A 26 14.53 2.74 3.66
CA PRO A 26 15.46 1.76 3.10
C PRO A 26 15.58 0.48 3.94
N LYS A 27 15.21 0.53 5.23
CA LYS A 27 15.18 -0.64 6.12
C LYS A 27 13.93 -1.52 5.95
N MET A 28 12.96 -1.10 5.14
CA MET A 28 11.70 -1.80 4.90
C MET A 28 11.73 -2.48 3.55
N SER A 29 11.37 -3.77 3.52
CA SER A 29 11.21 -4.49 2.26
C SER A 29 10.00 -3.98 1.48
N VAL A 30 10.21 -3.64 0.21
CA VAL A 30 9.15 -3.26 -0.74
C VAL A 30 8.13 -4.39 -0.88
N SER A 31 8.58 -5.64 -1.02
CA SER A 31 7.68 -6.79 -1.15
C SER A 31 6.88 -7.04 0.13
N GLY A 32 7.47 -6.81 1.30
CA GLY A 32 6.78 -6.88 2.58
C GLY A 32 5.68 -5.83 2.71
N PHE A 33 5.97 -4.59 2.31
CA PHE A 33 4.97 -3.52 2.27
C PHE A 33 3.84 -3.84 1.28
N MET A 34 4.17 -4.27 0.05
CA MET A 34 3.16 -4.62 -0.96
C MET A 34 2.30 -5.81 -0.55
N GLY A 35 2.88 -6.84 0.08
CA GLY A 35 2.15 -7.98 0.60
C GLY A 35 1.15 -7.59 1.69
N TYR A 36 1.59 -6.74 2.65
CA TYR A 36 0.70 -6.18 3.66
C TYR A 36 -0.42 -5.33 3.05
N LEU A 37 -0.07 -4.42 2.14
CA LEU A 37 -1.01 -3.49 1.52
C LEU A 37 -2.11 -4.24 0.78
N LYS A 38 -1.73 -5.13 -0.15
CA LYS A 38 -2.67 -5.93 -0.93
C LYS A 38 -3.51 -6.86 -0.05
N GLY A 39 -2.88 -7.51 0.93
CA GLY A 39 -3.60 -8.42 1.84
C GLY A 39 -4.64 -7.70 2.70
N LYS A 40 -4.27 -6.56 3.30
CA LYS A 40 -5.20 -5.78 4.12
C LYS A 40 -6.29 -5.12 3.28
N SER A 41 -5.99 -4.60 2.09
CA SER A 41 -7.00 -4.00 1.22
C SER A 41 -8.02 -5.03 0.75
N SER A 42 -7.59 -6.22 0.34
CA SER A 42 -8.52 -7.29 -0.03
C SER A 42 -9.44 -7.64 1.12
N LEU A 43 -8.90 -7.81 2.33
CA LEU A 43 -9.73 -8.11 3.50
C LEU A 43 -10.77 -7.01 3.76
N MET A 44 -10.36 -5.73 3.72
CA MET A 44 -11.28 -4.60 3.92
C MET A 44 -12.38 -4.51 2.86
N LEU A 45 -12.12 -4.96 1.62
CA LEU A 45 -13.11 -4.98 0.55
C LEU A 45 -14.07 -6.16 0.64
N TYR A 46 -13.60 -7.33 1.12
CA TYR A 46 -14.40 -8.55 1.20
C TYR A 46 -15.15 -8.71 2.52
N GLU A 47 -14.70 -8.11 3.62
CA GLU A 47 -15.38 -8.11 4.93
C GLU A 47 -16.51 -7.05 5.02
N GLN A 48 -17.09 -6.63 3.89
CA GLN A 48 -18.18 -5.66 3.84
C GLN A 48 -19.51 -6.26 4.34
#